data_AF-A0A850T6B8-F1
#
_entry.id   AF-A0A850T6B8-F1
#
_cell.length_a   1.000
_cell.length_b   1.000
_cell.length_c   1.000
_cell.angle_alpha   90.00
_cell.angle_beta   90.00
_cell.angle_gamma   90.00
#
_symmetry.space_group_name_H-M   'P 1'
#
loop_
_entity.id
_entity.type
_entity.pdbx_description
1 polymer ?
#
loop_
_entity_poly.entity_id
_entity_poly.type
_entity_poly.pdbx_seq_one_letter_code
_entity_poly.pdbx_strand_id
1 'polypeptide(L)' 'MGSTLTLRLPKSLHNSLKQQAKADGVSINQFLVTAAAEKLSALMTHDYLEREAEKGSREDFLRVLKNVPHVEPESYDKL' A
#
# COMPACT_ATOMS: atom_id res chain seq x y z
N MET A 1 -13.89 19.02 11.22
CA MET A 1 -14.43 18.45 12.47
C MET A 1 -14.04 16.98 12.50
N GLY A 2 -13.29 16.54 13.51
CA GLY A 2 -12.94 15.12 13.67
C GLY A 2 -13.99 14.39 14.50
N SER A 3 -14.19 13.10 14.25
CA SER A 3 -14.97 12.22 15.13
C SER A 3 -14.05 11.58 16.17
N THR A 4 -14.54 11.42 17.40
CA THR A 4 -13.80 10.76 18.49
C THR A 4 -14.23 9.30 18.59
N LEU A 5 -13.26 8.39 18.62
CA LEU A 5 -13.48 6.95 18.82
C LEU A 5 -12.84 6.50 20.14
N THR A 6 -13.63 5.90 21.03
CA THR A 6 -13.16 5.35 22.30
C THR A 6 -13.10 3.84 22.22
N LEU A 7 -11.92 3.25 22.38
CA LEU A 7 -11.68 1.81 22.30
C LEU A 7 -11.13 1.26 23.61
N ARG A 8 -11.46 0.00 23.92
CA ARG A 8 -10.83 -0.76 25.00
C ARG A 8 -9.85 -1.77 24.41
N LEU A 9 -8.58 -1.62 24.74
CA LEU A 9 -7.52 -2.51 24.27
C LEU A 9 -7.10 -3.48 25.38
N PRO A 10 -6.74 -4.73 25.04
CA PRO A 10 -6.01 -5.60 25.96
C PRO A 10 -4.74 -4.93 26.47
N LYS A 11 -4.38 -5.15 27.74
CA LYS A 11 -3.19 -4.51 28.36
C LYS A 11 -1.90 -4.79 27.59
N SER A 12 -1.74 -6.01 27.09
CA SER A 12 -0.57 -6.40 26.28
C SER A 12 -0.46 -5.55 25.01
N LEU A 13 -1.55 -5.42 24.25
CA LEU A 13 -1.59 -4.62 23.03
C LEU A 13 -1.32 -3.14 23.31
N HIS A 14 -1.96 -2.58 24.34
CA HIS A 14 -1.72 -1.19 24.74
C HIS A 14 -0.24 -0.94 25.07
N ASN A 15 0.42 -1.88 25.77
CA ASN A 15 1.83 -1.75 26.12
C ASN A 15 2.76 -1.83 24.89
N SER A 16 2.46 -2.70 23.93
CA SER A 16 3.21 -2.78 22.67
C SER A 16 3.05 -1.50 21.84
N LEU A 17 1.83 -1.00 21.69
CA LEU A 17 1.56 0.27 20.98
C LEU A 17 2.26 1.45 21.64
N LYS A 18 2.30 1.49 22.98
CA LYS A 18 3.02 2.53 23.72
C LYS A 18 4.52 2.49 23.46
N GLN A 19 5.12 1.30 23.40
CA GLN A 19 6.54 1.14 23.10
C GLN A 19 6.86 1.58 21.67
N GLN A 20 6.04 1.15 20.71
CA GLN A 20 6.23 1.51 19.31
C GLN A 20 6.07 3.02 19.09
N ALA A 21 4.98 3.63 19.58
CA ALA A 21 4.77 5.06 19.47
C ALA A 21 5.92 5.88 20.10
N LYS A 22 6.49 5.39 21.22
CA LYS A 22 7.67 6.00 21.84
C LYS A 22 8.91 5.89 20.96
N ALA A 23 9.14 4.75 20.31
CA ALA A 23 10.26 4.57 19.38
C ALA A 23 10.14 5.52 18.18
N ASP A 24 8.91 5.75 17.70
CA ASP A 24 8.60 6.62 16.57
C ASP A 24 8.50 8.11 16.98
N GLY A 25 8.61 8.44 18.27
CA GLY A 25 8.54 9.81 18.77
C GLY A 25 7.15 10.46 18.69
N VAL A 26 6.09 9.67 18.59
CA VAL A 26 4.70 10.14 18.43
C VAL A 26 3.80 9.73 19.59
N SER A 27 2.61 10.34 19.68
CA SER A 27 1.59 9.89 20.64
C SER A 27 0.95 8.56 20.20
N ILE A 28 0.39 7.79 21.14
CA ILE A 28 -0.37 6.57 20.81
C ILE A 28 -1.54 6.87 19.87
N ASN A 29 -2.23 7.99 20.05
CA ASN A 29 -3.35 8.38 19.19
C ASN A 29 -2.88 8.65 17.76
N GLN A 30 -1.77 9.38 17.60
CA GLN A 30 -1.21 9.64 16.28
C GLN A 30 -0.74 8.34 15.62
N PHE A 31 -0.06 7.48 16.38
CA PHE A 31 0.34 6.15 15.89
C PHE A 31 -0.86 5.35 15.37
N LEU A 32 -1.95 5.27 16.15
CA LEU A 32 -3.17 4.54 15.76
C LEU A 32 -3.86 5.15 14.54
N VAL A 33 -3.92 6.48 14.44
CA VAL A 33 -4.49 7.16 13.27
C VAL A 33 -3.68 6.87 12.01
N THR A 34 -2.35 6.96 12.09
CA THR A 34 -1.46 6.63 10.97
C THR A 34 -1.59 5.16 10.56
N ALA A 35 -1.52 4.25 11.53
CA ALA A 35 -1.65 2.81 11.26
C ALA A 35 -3.02 2.45 10.64
N ALA A 36 -4.10 3.11 11.06
CA ALA A 36 -5.41 2.93 10.46
C ALA A 36 -5.45 3.46 9.02
N ALA A 37 -4.87 4.64 8.77
CA ALA A 37 -4.78 5.22 7.43
C ALA A 37 -3.94 4.35 6.48
N GLU A 38 -2.80 3.84 6.94
CA GLU A 38 -1.93 2.92 6.19
C GLU A 38 -2.66 1.62 5.86
N LYS A 39 -3.32 1.00 6.85
CA LYS A 39 -4.08 -0.24 6.63
C LYS A 39 -5.20 -0.03 5.62
N LEU A 40 -5.93 1.08 5.72
CA LEU A 40 -6.99 1.41 4.78
C LEU A 40 -6.44 1.65 3.37
N SER A 41 -5.34 2.40 3.25
CA SER A 41 -4.68 2.64 1.96
C SER A 41 -4.22 1.35 1.29
N ALA A 42 -3.64 0.42 2.06
CA ALA A 42 -3.24 -0.89 1.54
C ALA A 42 -4.44 -1.72 1.04
N LEU A 43 -5.54 -1.75 1.80
CA LEU A 43 -6.77 -2.45 1.39
C LEU A 43 -7.39 -1.83 0.14
N MET A 44 -7.51 -0.50 0.10
CA MET A 44 -8.04 0.19 -1.08
C MET A 44 -7.16 -0.01 -2.32
N THR A 45 -5.84 -0.08 -2.15
CA THR A 45 -4.90 -0.35 -3.25
C THR A 45 -5.07 -1.77 -3.78
N HIS A 46 -5.23 -2.74 -2.89
CA HIS A 46 -5.53 -4.13 -3.28
C HIS A 46 -6.82 -4.20 -4.12
N ASP A 47 -7.92 -3.63 -3.61
CA ASP A 47 -9.21 -3.63 -4.31
C ASP A 47 -9.17 -2.87 -5.65
N TYR A 48 -8.32 -1.84 -5.75
CA TYR A 48 -8.08 -1.15 -7.02
C TYR A 48 -7.36 -2.06 -8.02
N LEU A 49 -6.26 -2.68 -7.61
CA LEU A 49 -5.47 -3.56 -8.48
C LEU A 49 -6.27 -4.78 -8.93
N GLU A 50 -7.10 -5.38 -8.07
CA GLU A 50 -7.99 -6.47 -8.48
C GLU A 50 -8.98 -6.03 -9.57
N ARG A 51 -9.63 -4.87 -9.39
CA ARG A 51 -10.56 -4.33 -10.40
C ARG A 51 -9.89 -3.98 -11.72
N GLU A 52 -8.64 -3.52 -11.71
CA GLU A 52 -7.90 -3.29 -12.95
C GLU A 52 -7.44 -4.62 -13.59
N ALA A 53 -7.04 -5.60 -12.78
CA ALA A 53 -6.65 -6.92 -13.25
C ALA A 53 -7.80 -7.65 -13.96
N GLU A 54 -9.04 -7.52 -13.45
CA GLU A 54 -10.25 -8.07 -14.10
C GLU A 54 -10.50 -7.52 -15.51
N LYS A 55 -10.02 -6.32 -15.80
CA LYS A 55 -10.13 -5.70 -17.14
C LYS A 55 -9.01 -6.12 -18.09
N GLY A 56 -7.94 -6.71 -17.56
CA GLY A 56 -6.76 -7.09 -18.33
C GLY A 56 -6.96 -8.40 -19.09
N SER A 57 -6.54 -8.44 -20.36
CA SER A 57 -6.34 -9.69 -21.10
C SER A 57 -4.85 -9.93 -21.31
N ARG A 58 -4.38 -11.13 -20.93
CA ARG A 58 -3.01 -11.56 -21.17
C ARG A 58 -2.72 -11.64 -22.67
N GLU A 59 -3.69 -12.10 -23.46
CA GLU A 59 -3.59 -12.23 -24.91
C GLU A 59 -3.41 -10.87 -25.57
N ASP A 60 -4.18 -9.86 -25.15
CA ASP A 60 -4.06 -8.50 -25.68
C ASP A 60 -2.74 -7.85 -25.27
N PHE A 61 -2.31 -8.05 -24.03
CA PHE A 61 -0.99 -7.60 -23.57
C PHE A 61 0.14 -8.18 -24.43
N LEU A 62 0.13 -9.49 -24.67
CA LEU A 62 1.12 -10.16 -25.53
C LEU A 62 1.03 -9.69 -26.99
N ARG A 63 -0.17 -9.40 -27.48
CA ARG A 63 -0.38 -8.85 -28.83
C ARG A 63 0.31 -7.49 -28.98
N VAL A 64 0.17 -6.61 -27.99
CA VAL A 64 0.86 -5.30 -27.98
C VAL A 64 2.37 -5.48 -27.92
N LEU A 65 2.88 -6.38 -27.07
CA LEU A 65 4.32 -6.62 -26.96
C LEU A 65 4.96 -7.13 -28.26
N LYS A 66 4.23 -7.86 -29.10
CA LYS A 66 4.72 -8.30 -30.42
C LYS A 66 4.98 -7.15 -31.39
N ASN A 67 4.41 -5.96 -31.14
CA ASN A 67 4.67 -4.78 -31.96
C ASN A 67 6.01 -4.12 -31.62
N VAL A 68 6.65 -4.51 -30.51
CA VAL A 68 7.99 -3.99 -30.16
C VAL A 68 9.00 -4.55 -31.16
N PRO A 69 9.72 -3.69 -31.90
CA PRO A 69 10.71 -4.15 -32.87
C PRO A 69 11.86 -4.86 -32.17
N HIS A 70 12.30 -5.98 -32.75
CA HIS A 70 13.45 -6.72 -32.24
C HIS A 70 14.76 -6.07 -32.73
N VAL A 71 15.13 -4.97 -32.09
CA VAL A 71 16.33 -4.18 -32.39
C VAL A 71 17.17 -4.01 -31.13
N GLU A 72 18.46 -3.74 -31.33
CA GLU A 72 19.37 -3.42 -30.23
C GLU A 72 18.89 -2.19 -29.45
N PRO A 73 18.96 -2.19 -28.11
CA PRO A 73 18.66 -1.02 -27.30
C PRO A 73 19.59 0.15 -27.65
N GLU A 74 19.06 1.37 -27.54
CA GLU A 74 19.84 2.60 -27.64
C GLU A 74 20.98 2.63 -26.61
N SER A 75 22.06 3.35 -26.89
CA SER A 75 23.26 3.31 -26.04
C SER A 75 23.02 3.70 -24.58
N TYR A 76 22.04 4.57 -24.32
CA TYR A 76 21.67 5.01 -22.96
C TYR A 76 20.71 4.04 -22.24
N ASP A 77 20.14 3.07 -22.96
CA ASP A 77 19.18 2.07 -22.46
C ASP A 77 19.82 0.66 -22.38
N LYS A 78 21.14 0.60 -22.54
CA LYS A 78 21.94 -0.61 -22.30
C LYS A 78 22.23 -0.74 -20.81
N LEU A 79 22.05 -1.95 -20.27
CA LEU A 79 22.36 -2.31 -18.88
C LEU A 79 23.87 -2.35 -18.61
#